data_AF-A0A3B3D1J9-F1
#
_entry.id   AF-A0A3B3D1J9-F1
#
_cell.length_a   1.000
_cell.length_b   1.000
_cell.length_c   1.000
_cell.angle_alpha   90.00
_cell.angle_beta   90.00
_cell.angle_gamma   90.00
#
_symmetry.space_group_name_H-M   'P 1'
#
loop_
_entity.id
_entity.type
_entity.pdbx_description
1 polymer ?
#
loop_
_entity_poly.entity_id
_entity_poly.type
_entity_poly.pdbx_seq_one_letter_code
_entity_poly.pdbx_strand_id
1 'polypeptide(L)'
;RAVVCFSKAVTLQPGQVLLYVSQAEALLQLCDFHSAAGLYRRASFLQPGAFDDRLAFILYMQGQCLFDQGLFLEALQAFSCAAEVKPGCRIYEVKRLACLAALGHHDDCVQLLNDWITECPTSDLYVLRARLHKVQNKTLQCYRDVTLALQLQPACPHAAALLLQLQEASEEARLQAVVRAVRGELREALCLSSVGLQNSPEDARLYLFRYSRSVVEGDGKLLHQLTYEACFWTVGGSRSPR
;
A
#
# COMPACT_ATOMS: atom_id res chain seq x y z
N ARG A 1 40.54 -18.52 -0.96
CA ARG A 1 41.59 -18.96 -0.01
C ARG A 1 41.29 -18.50 1.42
N ALA A 2 41.02 -17.20 1.65
CA ALA A 2 40.68 -16.67 2.97
C ALA A 2 39.52 -17.42 3.68
N VAL A 3 38.40 -17.67 3.00
CA VAL A 3 37.24 -18.39 3.58
C VAL A 3 37.63 -19.77 4.15
N VAL A 4 38.49 -20.53 3.44
CA VAL A 4 38.95 -21.85 3.88
C VAL A 4 39.91 -21.77 5.06
N CYS A 5 40.74 -20.71 5.12
CA CYS A 5 41.62 -20.48 6.26
C CYS A 5 40.79 -20.13 7.51
N PHE A 6 39.80 -19.25 7.38
CA PHE A 6 38.93 -18.89 8.50
C PHE A 6 38.01 -20.03 8.93
N SER A 7 37.51 -20.86 8.00
CA SER A 7 36.69 -22.02 8.39
C SER A 7 37.48 -22.99 9.28
N LYS A 8 38.75 -23.25 8.95
CA LYS A 8 39.66 -24.02 9.82
C LYS A 8 39.92 -23.31 11.14
N ALA A 9 40.15 -21.99 11.12
CA ALA A 9 40.38 -21.23 12.36
C ALA A 9 39.17 -21.29 13.31
N VAL A 10 37.95 -21.15 12.79
CA VAL A 10 36.70 -21.27 13.57
C VAL A 10 36.56 -22.66 14.20
N THR A 11 36.95 -23.73 13.49
CA THR A 11 36.91 -25.09 14.07
C THR A 11 37.92 -25.29 15.20
N LEU A 12 39.04 -24.58 15.18
CA LEU A 12 40.07 -24.66 16.22
C LEU A 12 39.72 -23.77 17.43
N GLN A 13 39.10 -22.61 17.21
CA GLN A 13 38.76 -21.64 18.25
C GLN A 13 37.33 -21.10 18.06
N PRO A 14 36.30 -21.88 18.42
CA PRO A 14 34.90 -21.55 18.12
C PRO A 14 34.34 -20.38 18.92
N GLY A 15 35.03 -19.93 19.99
CA GLY A 15 34.60 -18.80 20.81
C GLY A 15 35.06 -17.43 20.30
N GLN A 16 35.92 -17.38 19.28
CA GLN A 16 36.50 -16.12 18.84
C GLN A 16 35.62 -15.42 17.80
N VAL A 17 34.88 -14.39 18.23
CA VAL A 17 33.96 -13.59 17.41
C VAL A 17 34.61 -13.05 16.13
N LEU A 18 35.84 -12.54 16.24
CA LEU A 18 36.59 -11.98 15.11
C LEU A 18 36.80 -12.98 13.96
N LEU A 19 36.86 -14.28 14.22
CA LEU A 19 37.01 -15.30 13.17
C LEU A 19 35.74 -15.43 12.34
N TYR A 20 34.57 -15.39 12.98
CA TYR A 20 33.29 -15.40 12.26
C TYR A 20 33.12 -14.13 11.42
N VAL A 21 33.46 -12.97 11.97
CA VAL A 21 33.38 -11.67 11.27
C VAL A 21 34.32 -11.66 10.06
N SER A 22 35.58 -12.05 10.24
CA SER A 22 36.55 -12.07 9.14
C SER A 22 36.23 -13.11 8.06
N GLN A 23 35.66 -14.27 8.44
CA GLN A 23 35.12 -15.22 7.48
C GLN A 23 33.92 -14.64 6.70
N ALA A 24 33.01 -13.96 7.39
CA ALA A 24 31.83 -13.35 6.78
C ALA A 24 32.24 -12.25 5.80
N GLU A 25 33.17 -11.38 6.18
CA GLU A 25 33.72 -10.34 5.29
C GLU A 25 34.37 -10.94 4.05
N ALA A 26 35.10 -12.05 4.17
CA ALA A 26 35.65 -12.76 3.02
C ALA A 26 34.57 -13.34 2.09
N LEU A 27 33.41 -13.76 2.63
CA LEU A 27 32.26 -14.21 1.84
C LEU A 27 31.50 -13.06 1.19
N LEU A 28 31.43 -11.88 1.83
CA LEU A 28 30.85 -10.67 1.23
C LEU A 28 31.62 -10.23 -0.02
N GLN A 29 32.94 -10.37 -0.03
CA GLN A 29 33.75 -10.12 -1.24
C GLN A 29 33.43 -11.10 -2.38
N LEU A 30 32.81 -12.23 -2.08
CA LEU A 30 32.33 -13.21 -3.06
C LEU A 30 30.83 -13.06 -3.35
N CYS A 31 30.18 -12.02 -2.80
CA CYS A 31 28.74 -11.80 -2.86
C CYS A 31 27.89 -12.95 -2.31
N ASP A 32 28.46 -13.80 -1.44
CA ASP A 32 27.69 -14.83 -0.72
C ASP A 32 27.08 -14.23 0.54
N PHE A 33 26.01 -13.45 0.34
CA PHE A 33 25.31 -12.75 1.42
C PHE A 33 24.61 -13.70 2.39
N HIS A 34 24.13 -14.85 1.92
CA HIS A 34 23.42 -15.83 2.75
C HIS A 34 24.36 -16.44 3.79
N SER A 35 25.51 -16.96 3.34
CA SER A 35 26.52 -17.53 4.25
C SER A 35 27.11 -16.45 5.17
N ALA A 36 27.34 -15.24 4.65
CA ALA A 36 27.83 -14.12 5.46
C ALA A 36 26.83 -13.74 6.57
N ALA A 37 25.53 -13.64 6.27
CA ALA A 37 24.50 -13.35 7.26
C ALA A 37 24.45 -14.44 8.35
N GLY A 38 24.60 -15.71 7.99
CA GLY A 38 24.67 -16.82 8.94
C GLY A 38 25.84 -16.69 9.93
N LEU A 39 27.02 -16.29 9.45
CA LEU A 39 28.19 -16.05 10.31
C LEU A 39 28.02 -14.82 11.19
N TYR A 40 27.43 -13.74 10.68
CA TYR A 40 27.10 -12.58 11.48
C TYR A 40 26.07 -12.87 12.56
N ARG A 41 25.05 -13.70 12.29
CA ARG A 41 24.12 -14.18 13.34
C ARG A 41 24.85 -14.95 14.44
N ARG A 42 25.83 -15.79 14.09
CA ARG A 42 26.68 -16.46 15.09
C ARG A 42 27.54 -15.46 15.88
N ALA A 43 28.11 -14.46 15.21
CA ALA A 43 28.86 -13.41 15.87
C ALA A 43 27.99 -12.59 16.84
N SER A 44 26.76 -12.22 16.43
CA SER A 44 25.78 -11.55 17.28
C SER A 44 25.30 -12.43 18.45
N PHE A 45 25.25 -13.75 18.29
CA PHE A 45 24.95 -14.65 19.41
C PHE A 45 26.04 -14.61 20.49
N LEU A 46 27.31 -14.55 20.09
CA LEU A 46 28.44 -14.47 21.00
C LEU A 46 28.61 -13.06 21.61
N GLN A 47 28.26 -12.01 20.85
CA GLN A 47 28.30 -10.62 21.30
C GLN A 47 27.04 -9.88 20.83
N PRO A 48 25.94 -9.94 21.62
CA PRO A 48 24.67 -9.32 21.26
C PRO A 48 24.78 -7.81 21.04
N GLY A 49 24.09 -7.29 20.03
CA GLY A 49 24.03 -5.86 19.70
C GLY A 49 25.24 -5.29 18.96
N ALA A 50 26.37 -6.00 18.91
CA ALA A 50 27.60 -5.45 18.32
C ALA A 50 27.58 -5.35 16.79
N PHE A 51 26.74 -6.15 16.12
CA PHE A 51 26.78 -6.29 14.65
C PHE A 51 25.43 -6.08 13.97
N ASP A 52 24.42 -5.55 14.67
CA ASP A 52 23.05 -5.45 14.16
C ASP A 52 22.99 -4.58 12.90
N ASP A 53 23.71 -3.45 12.89
CA ASP A 53 23.84 -2.58 11.72
C ASP A 53 24.42 -3.30 10.50
N ARG A 54 25.50 -4.07 10.71
CA ARG A 54 26.18 -4.79 9.64
C ARG A 54 25.33 -5.97 9.15
N LEU A 55 24.70 -6.70 10.06
CA LEU A 55 23.80 -7.81 9.75
C LEU A 55 22.58 -7.33 8.96
N ALA A 56 21.93 -6.24 9.40
CA ALA A 56 20.80 -5.65 8.68
C ALA A 56 21.20 -5.21 7.27
N PHE A 57 22.37 -4.59 7.11
CA PHE A 57 22.90 -4.22 5.79
C PHE A 57 23.13 -5.45 4.89
N ILE A 58 23.70 -6.53 5.42
CA ILE A 58 23.94 -7.77 4.64
C ILE A 58 22.61 -8.40 4.21
N LEU A 59 21.62 -8.46 5.10
CA LEU A 59 20.28 -8.97 4.80
C LEU A 59 19.58 -8.10 3.74
N TYR A 60 19.75 -6.77 3.80
CA TYR A 60 19.28 -5.87 2.76
C TYR A 60 19.94 -6.15 1.40
N MET A 61 21.26 -6.34 1.36
CA MET A 61 21.97 -6.67 0.12
C MET A 61 21.53 -8.02 -0.45
N GLN A 62 21.34 -9.03 0.41
CA GLN A 62 20.77 -10.31 0.02
C GLN A 62 19.39 -10.14 -0.59
N GLY A 63 18.49 -9.41 0.09
CA GLY A 63 17.14 -9.14 -0.38
C GLY A 63 17.13 -8.39 -1.71
N GLN A 64 18.04 -7.42 -1.90
CA GLN A 64 18.17 -6.69 -3.16
C GLN A 64 18.58 -7.61 -4.31
N CYS A 65 19.58 -8.47 -4.11
CA CYS A 65 19.99 -9.43 -5.12
C CYS A 65 18.87 -10.42 -5.49
N LEU A 66 18.12 -10.90 -4.49
CA LEU A 66 16.97 -11.79 -4.71
C LEU A 66 15.84 -11.07 -5.46
N PHE A 67 15.58 -9.82 -5.11
CA PHE A 67 14.58 -8.98 -5.80
C PHE A 67 14.94 -8.78 -7.27
N ASP A 68 16.21 -8.47 -7.56
CA ASP A 68 16.70 -8.28 -8.93
C ASP A 68 16.66 -9.56 -9.76
N GLN A 69 16.65 -10.73 -9.10
CA GLN A 69 16.45 -12.04 -9.71
C GLN A 69 14.96 -12.43 -9.88
N GLY A 70 14.03 -11.61 -9.37
CA GLY A 70 12.59 -11.91 -9.39
C GLY A 70 12.14 -12.89 -8.29
N LEU A 71 13.01 -13.25 -7.35
CA LEU A 71 12.71 -14.12 -6.20
C LEU A 71 12.06 -13.30 -5.08
N PHE A 72 10.83 -12.84 -5.32
CA PHE A 72 10.18 -11.85 -4.46
C PHE A 72 9.81 -12.36 -3.06
N LEU A 73 9.51 -13.66 -2.91
CA LEU A 73 9.20 -14.24 -1.59
C LEU A 73 10.44 -14.29 -0.69
N GLU A 74 11.56 -14.74 -1.25
CA GLU A 74 12.84 -14.81 -0.55
C GLU A 74 13.39 -13.41 -0.26
N ALA A 75 13.20 -12.48 -1.20
CA ALA A 75 13.53 -11.07 -1.00
C ALA A 75 12.71 -10.47 0.16
N LEU A 76 11.39 -10.72 0.19
CA LEU A 76 10.52 -10.27 1.28
C LEU A 76 10.97 -10.80 2.64
N GLN A 77 11.37 -12.07 2.71
CA GLN A 77 11.92 -12.67 3.95
C GLN A 77 13.21 -11.97 4.38
N ALA A 78 14.15 -11.75 3.45
CA ALA A 78 15.41 -11.07 3.75
C ALA A 78 15.21 -9.64 4.25
N PHE A 79 14.33 -8.87 3.60
CA PHE A 79 14.01 -7.51 4.04
C PHE A 79 13.23 -7.48 5.37
N SER A 80 12.37 -8.46 5.63
CA SER A 80 11.68 -8.58 6.92
C SER A 80 12.66 -8.88 8.04
N CYS A 81 13.60 -9.81 7.84
CA CYS A 81 14.68 -10.03 8.81
C CYS A 81 15.55 -8.79 9.02
N ALA A 82 15.82 -8.00 7.97
CA ALA A 82 16.57 -6.74 8.12
C ALA A 82 15.81 -5.73 8.99
N ALA A 83 14.50 -5.62 8.83
CA ALA A 83 13.62 -4.77 9.64
C ALA A 83 13.52 -5.25 11.10
N GLU A 84 13.54 -6.57 11.35
CA GLU A 84 13.56 -7.15 12.70
C GLU A 84 14.89 -6.87 13.41
N VAL A 85 16.02 -7.01 12.72
CA VAL A 85 17.35 -6.75 13.29
C VAL A 85 17.54 -5.27 13.60
N LYS A 86 17.06 -4.38 12.71
CA LYS A 86 17.15 -2.93 12.91
C LYS A 86 15.79 -2.27 12.62
N PRO A 87 14.92 -2.18 13.64
CA PRO A 87 13.62 -1.56 13.50
C PRO A 87 13.73 -0.05 13.25
N GLY A 88 12.70 0.53 12.64
CA GLY A 88 12.61 1.97 12.34
C GLY A 88 13.36 2.41 11.08
N CYS A 89 14.04 1.51 10.36
CA CYS A 89 14.65 1.83 9.08
C CYS A 89 13.62 1.77 7.95
N ARG A 90 13.15 2.94 7.49
CA ARG A 90 12.12 3.05 6.45
C ARG A 90 12.50 2.38 5.13
N ILE A 91 13.78 2.30 4.80
CA ILE A 91 14.26 1.69 3.55
C ILE A 91 13.87 0.21 3.48
N TYR A 92 13.96 -0.53 4.59
CA TYR A 92 13.61 -1.96 4.61
C TYR A 92 12.11 -2.16 4.42
N GLU A 93 11.30 -1.34 5.09
CA GLU A 93 9.85 -1.35 4.94
C GLU A 93 9.41 -1.03 3.51
N VAL A 94 10.05 -0.06 2.84
CA VAL A 94 9.80 0.25 1.42
C VAL A 94 10.13 -0.93 0.51
N LYS A 95 11.21 -1.66 0.81
CA LYS A 95 11.57 -2.86 0.04
C LYS A 95 10.60 -4.02 0.29
N ARG A 96 10.12 -4.20 1.53
CA ARG A 96 9.05 -5.16 1.85
C ARG A 96 7.77 -4.85 1.07
N LEU A 97 7.34 -3.59 1.07
CA LEU A 97 6.18 -3.12 0.29
C LEU A 97 6.35 -3.43 -1.20
N ALA A 98 7.53 -3.17 -1.78
CA ALA A 98 7.81 -3.48 -3.17
C ALA A 98 7.70 -4.99 -3.48
N CYS A 99 8.19 -5.85 -2.60
CA CYS A 99 8.06 -7.30 -2.75
C CYS A 99 6.60 -7.76 -2.66
N LEU A 100 5.84 -7.27 -1.67
CA LEU A 100 4.42 -7.58 -1.52
C LEU A 100 3.61 -7.14 -2.75
N ALA A 101 3.91 -5.96 -3.30
CA ALA A 101 3.27 -5.46 -4.51
C ALA A 101 3.60 -6.35 -5.73
N ALA A 102 4.86 -6.79 -5.88
CA ALA A 102 5.27 -7.69 -6.95
C ALA A 102 4.63 -9.09 -6.84
N LEU A 103 4.36 -9.55 -5.62
CA LEU A 103 3.65 -10.80 -5.35
C LEU A 103 2.13 -10.70 -5.50
N GLY A 104 1.57 -9.50 -5.68
CA GLY A 104 0.12 -9.29 -5.73
C GLY A 104 -0.58 -9.29 -4.36
N HIS A 105 0.19 -9.24 -3.26
CA HIS A 105 -0.32 -9.16 -1.89
C HIS A 105 -0.77 -7.73 -1.57
N HIS A 106 -1.79 -7.26 -2.28
CA HIS A 106 -2.25 -5.88 -2.23
C HIS A 106 -2.88 -5.50 -0.88
N ASP A 107 -3.57 -6.42 -0.21
CA ASP A 107 -4.15 -6.13 1.11
C ASP A 107 -3.06 -5.94 2.17
N ASP A 108 -1.99 -6.76 2.16
CA ASP A 108 -0.84 -6.59 3.04
C ASP A 108 -0.12 -5.25 2.79
N CYS A 109 -0.01 -4.84 1.51
CA CYS A 109 0.51 -3.53 1.13
C CYS A 109 -0.32 -2.39 1.72
N VAL A 110 -1.65 -2.50 1.65
CA VAL A 110 -2.57 -1.50 2.21
C VAL A 110 -2.44 -1.42 3.73
N GLN A 111 -2.31 -2.54 4.43
CA GLN A 111 -2.09 -2.54 5.88
C GLN A 111 -0.79 -1.83 6.25
N LEU A 112 0.30 -2.17 5.58
CA LEU A 112 1.61 -1.55 5.81
C LEU A 112 1.57 -0.04 5.53
N LEU A 113 0.86 0.40 4.49
CA LEU A 113 0.63 1.82 4.23
C LEU A 113 -0.26 2.48 5.28
N ASN A 114 -1.24 1.78 5.86
CA ASN A 114 -2.05 2.33 6.94
C ASN A 114 -1.18 2.66 8.15
N ASP A 115 -0.28 1.75 8.54
CA ASP A 115 0.66 1.96 9.64
C ASP A 115 1.58 3.15 9.36
N TRP A 116 2.05 3.29 8.13
CA TRP A 116 2.86 4.42 7.72
C TRP A 116 2.12 5.75 7.73
N ILE A 117 0.84 5.75 7.35
CA ILE A 117 -0.01 6.94 7.34
C ILE A 117 -0.37 7.37 8.76
N THR A 118 -0.56 6.42 9.70
CA THR A 118 -0.81 6.76 11.11
C THR A 118 0.43 7.36 11.78
N GLU A 119 1.62 6.91 11.41
CA GLU A 119 2.89 7.50 11.86
C GLU A 119 3.13 8.90 11.28
N CYS A 120 3.04 9.04 9.95
CA CYS A 120 3.33 10.30 9.26
C CYS A 120 2.50 10.40 7.97
N PRO A 121 1.34 11.09 7.98
CA PRO A 121 0.50 11.21 6.79
C PRO A 121 1.14 12.16 5.78
N THR A 122 1.39 11.66 4.57
CA THR A 122 1.90 12.46 3.44
C THR A 122 1.06 12.23 2.19
N SER A 123 1.00 13.24 1.30
CA SER A 123 0.25 13.15 0.04
C SER A 123 0.67 11.92 -0.78
N ASP A 124 1.98 11.65 -0.86
CA ASP A 124 2.52 10.51 -1.61
C ASP A 124 2.03 9.16 -1.09
N LEU A 125 1.90 8.99 0.23
CA LEU A 125 1.40 7.74 0.82
C LEU A 125 -0.07 7.50 0.47
N TYR A 126 -0.90 8.54 0.51
CA TYR A 126 -2.29 8.44 0.07
C TYR A 126 -2.39 8.14 -1.43
N VAL A 127 -1.55 8.77 -2.27
CA VAL A 127 -1.50 8.46 -3.71
C VAL A 127 -1.10 6.99 -3.95
N LEU A 128 -0.14 6.48 -3.18
CA LEU A 128 0.32 5.11 -3.31
C LEU A 128 -0.77 4.10 -2.89
N ARG A 129 -1.47 4.37 -1.79
CA ARG A 129 -2.63 3.57 -1.35
C ARG A 129 -3.80 3.66 -2.34
N ALA A 130 -4.08 4.83 -2.90
CA ALA A 130 -5.10 5.01 -3.93
C ALA A 130 -4.83 4.14 -5.16
N ARG A 131 -3.57 4.08 -5.61
CA ARG A 131 -3.17 3.21 -6.74
C ARG A 131 -3.40 1.73 -6.45
N LEU A 132 -3.11 1.27 -5.23
CA LEU A 132 -3.40 -0.10 -4.82
C LEU A 132 -4.89 -0.39 -4.79
N HIS A 133 -5.70 0.51 -4.22
CA HIS A 133 -7.16 0.38 -4.25
C HIS A 133 -7.71 0.35 -5.67
N LYS A 134 -7.12 1.14 -6.60
CA LYS A 134 -7.48 1.10 -8.02
C LYS A 134 -7.19 -0.26 -8.65
N VAL A 135 -6.02 -0.86 -8.38
CA VAL A 135 -5.67 -2.21 -8.86
C VAL A 135 -6.63 -3.28 -8.30
N GLN A 136 -7.12 -3.10 -7.07
CA GLN A 136 -8.11 -3.98 -6.44
C GLN A 136 -9.56 -3.70 -6.87
N ASN A 137 -9.82 -2.77 -7.79
CA ASN A 137 -11.17 -2.29 -8.16
C ASN A 137 -11.97 -1.70 -6.99
N LYS A 138 -11.32 -1.24 -5.92
CA LYS A 138 -11.94 -0.55 -4.78
C LYS A 138 -12.04 0.96 -5.07
N THR A 139 -12.80 1.31 -6.10
CA THR A 139 -12.86 2.66 -6.69
C THR A 139 -13.24 3.76 -5.69
N LEU A 140 -14.20 3.51 -4.81
CA LEU A 140 -14.61 4.50 -3.80
C LEU A 140 -13.48 4.81 -2.80
N GLN A 141 -12.70 3.79 -2.41
CA GLN A 141 -11.56 3.97 -1.52
C GLN A 141 -10.43 4.73 -2.22
N CYS A 142 -10.20 4.43 -3.51
CA CYS A 142 -9.29 5.20 -4.35
C CYS A 142 -9.69 6.68 -4.41
N TYR A 143 -10.96 7.01 -4.66
CA TYR A 143 -11.45 8.39 -4.67
C TYR A 143 -11.16 9.09 -3.34
N ARG A 144 -11.49 8.46 -2.21
CA ARG A 144 -11.24 9.01 -0.87
C ARG A 144 -9.77 9.27 -0.61
N ASP A 145 -8.89 8.36 -1.01
CA ASP A 145 -7.45 8.56 -0.82
C ASP A 145 -6.91 9.69 -1.69
N VAL A 146 -7.40 9.83 -2.94
CA VAL A 146 -7.02 10.93 -3.83
C VAL A 146 -7.48 12.29 -3.28
N THR A 147 -8.69 12.38 -2.74
CA THR A 147 -9.17 13.65 -2.14
C THR A 147 -8.36 14.01 -0.90
N LEU A 148 -8.04 13.05 -0.02
CA LEU A 148 -7.14 13.28 1.12
C LEU A 148 -5.74 13.72 0.67
N ALA A 149 -5.20 13.11 -0.39
CA ALA A 149 -3.90 13.49 -0.93
C ALA A 149 -3.87 14.95 -1.43
N LEU A 150 -4.93 15.40 -2.10
CA LEU A 150 -5.08 16.78 -2.59
C LEU A 150 -5.36 17.78 -1.47
N GLN A 151 -6.04 17.38 -0.40
CA GLN A 151 -6.21 18.21 0.78
C GLN A 151 -4.88 18.52 1.46
N LEU A 152 -3.98 17.52 1.54
CA LEU A 152 -2.64 17.72 2.09
C LEU A 152 -1.75 18.53 1.15
N GLN A 153 -1.80 18.24 -0.16
CA GLN A 153 -1.00 18.94 -1.15
C GLN A 153 -1.81 19.17 -2.44
N PRO A 154 -2.42 20.36 -2.61
CA PRO A 154 -3.25 20.68 -3.77
C PRO A 154 -2.49 20.64 -5.11
N ALA A 155 -1.18 20.89 -5.07
CA ALA A 155 -0.31 20.89 -6.25
C ALA A 155 0.26 19.50 -6.61
N CYS A 156 -0.21 18.41 -5.98
CA CYS A 156 0.30 17.07 -6.26
C CYS A 156 -0.18 16.57 -7.65
N PRO A 157 0.71 16.44 -8.65
CA PRO A 157 0.32 16.09 -10.01
C PRO A 157 -0.21 14.67 -10.11
N HIS A 158 0.33 13.75 -9.31
CA HIS A 158 -0.07 12.34 -9.31
C HIS A 158 -1.49 12.15 -8.77
N ALA A 159 -1.86 12.90 -7.73
CA ALA A 159 -3.22 12.87 -7.18
C ALA A 159 -4.22 13.52 -8.16
N ALA A 160 -3.86 14.67 -8.74
CA ALA A 160 -4.70 15.35 -9.74
C ALA A 160 -4.95 14.48 -10.99
N ALA A 161 -3.93 13.80 -11.50
CA ALA A 161 -4.06 12.89 -12.64
C ALA A 161 -4.99 11.70 -12.33
N LEU A 162 -4.89 11.11 -11.12
CA LEU A 162 -5.80 10.05 -10.69
C LEU A 162 -7.24 10.55 -10.54
N LEU A 163 -7.43 11.76 -9.99
CA LEU A 163 -8.76 12.35 -9.87
C LEU A 163 -9.40 12.57 -11.24
N LEU A 164 -8.65 13.12 -12.20
CA LEU A 164 -9.12 13.34 -13.56
C LEU A 164 -9.57 12.02 -14.21
N GLN A 165 -8.77 10.96 -14.09
CA GLN A 165 -9.13 9.64 -14.61
C GLN A 165 -10.43 9.09 -13.98
N LEU A 166 -10.66 9.33 -12.69
CA LEU A 166 -11.90 8.93 -12.02
C LEU A 166 -13.08 9.77 -12.54
N GLN A 167 -12.91 11.07 -12.72
CA GLN A 167 -13.94 11.96 -13.25
C GLN A 167 -14.33 11.60 -14.69
N GLU A 168 -13.36 11.31 -15.55
CA GLU A 168 -13.60 10.85 -16.93
C GLU A 168 -14.40 9.54 -16.95
N ALA A 169 -14.00 8.56 -16.13
CA ALA A 169 -14.73 7.29 -16.01
C ALA A 169 -16.16 7.48 -15.45
N SER A 170 -16.33 8.42 -14.52
CA SER A 170 -17.64 8.79 -13.99
C SER A 170 -18.54 9.40 -15.07
N GLU A 171 -18.01 10.34 -15.85
CA GLU A 171 -18.74 10.99 -16.94
C GLU A 171 -19.12 9.99 -18.04
N GLU A 172 -18.23 9.07 -18.40
CA GLU A 172 -18.55 8.02 -19.35
C GLU A 172 -19.69 7.13 -18.84
N ALA A 173 -19.60 6.65 -17.60
CA ALA A 173 -20.64 5.85 -16.97
C ALA A 173 -21.97 6.60 -16.91
N ARG A 174 -21.94 7.92 -16.62
CA ARG A 174 -23.13 8.79 -16.64
C ARG A 174 -23.77 8.85 -18.01
N LEU A 175 -22.99 9.07 -19.07
CA LEU A 175 -23.50 9.16 -20.44
C LEU A 175 -24.11 7.83 -20.89
N GLN A 176 -23.44 6.71 -20.59
CA GLN A 176 -23.99 5.39 -20.88
C GLN A 176 -25.29 5.15 -20.11
N ALA A 177 -25.36 5.54 -18.83
CA ALA A 177 -26.59 5.42 -18.03
C ALA A 177 -27.77 6.16 -18.67
N VAL A 178 -27.56 7.38 -19.17
CA VAL A 178 -28.58 8.16 -19.89
C VAL A 178 -29.06 7.41 -21.12
N VAL A 179 -28.15 6.87 -21.93
CA VAL A 179 -28.50 6.14 -23.16
C VAL A 179 -29.36 4.91 -22.84
N ARG A 180 -28.98 4.11 -21.84
CA ARG A 180 -29.75 2.94 -21.39
C ARG A 180 -31.12 3.33 -20.83
N ALA A 181 -31.17 4.43 -20.07
CA ALA A 181 -32.44 4.93 -19.52
C ALA A 181 -33.43 5.33 -20.63
N VAL A 182 -32.96 6.02 -21.67
CA VAL A 182 -33.79 6.40 -22.83
C VAL A 182 -34.30 5.18 -23.60
N ARG A 183 -33.54 4.08 -23.63
CA ARG A 183 -33.94 2.81 -24.25
C ARG A 183 -34.91 1.98 -23.39
N GLY A 184 -35.20 2.41 -22.16
CA GLY A 184 -36.03 1.65 -21.21
C GLY A 184 -35.27 0.58 -20.41
N GLU A 185 -33.95 0.49 -20.58
CA GLU A 185 -33.06 -0.46 -19.88
C GLU A 185 -32.70 0.07 -18.48
N LEU A 186 -33.71 0.31 -17.63
CA LEU A 186 -33.56 1.02 -16.36
C LEU A 186 -32.62 0.33 -15.37
N ARG A 187 -32.57 -1.01 -15.35
CA ARG A 187 -31.68 -1.77 -14.46
C ARG A 187 -30.21 -1.50 -14.77
N GLU A 188 -29.86 -1.46 -16.05
CA GLU A 188 -28.50 -1.19 -16.51
C GLU A 188 -28.12 0.27 -16.29
N ALA A 189 -29.05 1.20 -16.55
CA ALA A 189 -28.85 2.61 -16.26
C ALA A 189 -28.53 2.85 -14.78
N LEU A 190 -29.21 2.17 -13.87
CA LEU A 190 -28.94 2.26 -12.42
C LEU A 190 -27.59 1.65 -12.03
N CYS A 191 -27.21 0.54 -12.66
CA CYS A 191 -25.89 -0.06 -12.46
C CYS A 191 -24.78 0.93 -12.88
N LEU A 192 -24.89 1.50 -14.08
CA LEU A 192 -23.94 2.48 -14.61
C LEU A 192 -23.90 3.77 -13.76
N SER A 193 -25.05 4.25 -13.28
CA SER A 193 -25.13 5.36 -12.33
C SER A 193 -24.38 5.04 -11.03
N SER A 194 -24.52 3.81 -10.50
CA SER A 194 -23.79 3.40 -9.30
C SER A 194 -22.28 3.31 -9.51
N VAL A 195 -21.83 2.88 -10.69
CA VAL A 195 -20.42 2.88 -11.08
C VAL A 195 -19.89 4.31 -11.18
N GLY A 196 -20.66 5.23 -11.76
CA GLY A 196 -20.30 6.65 -11.80
C GLY A 196 -20.14 7.24 -10.39
N LEU A 197 -21.06 6.93 -9.46
CA LEU A 197 -21.01 7.42 -8.08
C LEU A 197 -19.80 6.88 -7.30
N GLN A 198 -19.34 5.66 -7.59
CA GLN A 198 -18.11 5.14 -6.98
C GLN A 198 -16.86 5.91 -7.43
N ASN A 199 -16.85 6.40 -8.67
CA ASN A 199 -15.77 7.19 -9.24
C ASN A 199 -15.82 8.66 -8.80
N SER A 200 -17.02 9.24 -8.65
CA SER A 200 -17.21 10.65 -8.27
C SER A 200 -18.48 10.80 -7.43
N PRO A 201 -18.41 10.58 -6.11
CA PRO A 201 -19.58 10.63 -5.23
C PRO A 201 -20.18 12.04 -5.09
N GLU A 202 -19.45 13.09 -5.45
CA GLU A 202 -19.92 14.48 -5.38
C GLU A 202 -20.79 14.91 -6.57
N ASP A 203 -20.89 14.09 -7.62
CA ASP A 203 -21.68 14.45 -8.80
C ASP A 203 -23.19 14.30 -8.56
N ALA A 204 -23.84 15.43 -8.23
CA ALA A 204 -25.28 15.52 -8.01
C ALA A 204 -26.12 14.98 -9.18
N ARG A 205 -25.61 15.05 -10.43
CA ARG A 205 -26.36 14.61 -11.63
C ARG A 205 -26.62 13.11 -11.63
N LEU A 206 -25.75 12.32 -11.01
CA LEU A 206 -25.88 10.87 -10.94
C LEU A 206 -26.96 10.41 -9.96
N TYR A 207 -27.35 11.25 -8.99
CA TYR A 207 -28.42 10.95 -8.04
C TYR A 207 -29.82 11.04 -8.64
N LEU A 208 -30.00 11.82 -9.72
CA LEU A 208 -31.30 12.02 -10.37
C LEU A 208 -31.92 10.70 -10.87
N PHE A 209 -31.10 9.79 -11.40
CA PHE A 209 -31.55 8.47 -11.87
C PHE A 209 -32.04 7.54 -10.75
N ARG A 210 -31.55 7.72 -9.52
CA ARG A 210 -32.03 6.96 -8.36
C ARG A 210 -33.39 7.48 -7.88
N TYR A 211 -33.56 8.80 -7.87
CA TYR A 211 -34.81 9.42 -7.44
C TYR A 211 -35.97 9.14 -8.41
N SER A 212 -35.71 9.11 -9.73
CA SER A 212 -36.74 8.81 -10.72
C SER A 212 -37.36 7.41 -10.54
N ARG A 213 -36.63 6.44 -9.97
CA ARG A 213 -37.20 5.12 -9.64
C ARG A 213 -38.15 5.19 -8.45
N SER A 214 -37.81 5.91 -7.38
CA SER A 214 -38.70 6.06 -6.22
C SER A 214 -40.02 6.76 -6.57
N VAL A 215 -40.01 7.62 -7.58
CA VAL A 215 -41.23 8.27 -8.08
C VAL A 215 -42.06 7.34 -8.97
N VAL A 216 -41.43 6.46 -9.76
CA VAL A 216 -42.13 5.53 -10.67
C VAL A 216 -42.67 4.28 -9.94
N GLU A 217 -42.01 3.81 -8.87
CA GLU A 217 -42.55 2.76 -7.99
C GLU A 217 -43.57 3.32 -6.95
N GLY A 218 -43.84 4.63 -7.03
CA GLY A 218 -44.68 5.39 -6.11
C GLY A 218 -46.18 5.32 -6.35
N ASP A 219 -46.73 4.16 -6.72
CA ASP A 219 -48.15 3.86 -6.47
C ASP A 219 -48.28 3.24 -5.08
N GLY A 220 -48.33 4.13 -4.08
CA GLY A 220 -49.05 3.90 -2.82
C GLY A 220 -48.57 2.73 -1.94
N LYS A 221 -47.35 2.82 -1.40
CA LYS A 221 -46.89 2.33 -0.07
C LYS A 221 -45.40 2.00 -0.15
N LEU A 222 -44.53 2.90 0.33
CA LEU A 222 -43.25 2.58 0.99
C LEU A 222 -42.46 3.88 1.25
N LEU A 223 -43.00 4.73 2.12
CA LEU A 223 -42.27 5.87 2.69
C LEU A 223 -41.41 5.50 3.91
N HIS A 224 -41.14 4.21 4.16
CA HIS A 224 -40.53 3.79 5.43
C HIS A 224 -39.21 2.99 5.36
N GLN A 225 -38.62 2.75 4.19
CA GLN A 225 -37.42 1.88 4.11
C GLN A 225 -36.26 2.36 3.22
N LEU A 226 -36.26 3.60 2.74
CA LEU A 226 -35.02 4.20 2.22
C LEU A 226 -34.25 4.86 3.37
N THR A 227 -33.58 3.97 4.12
CA THR A 227 -32.21 4.14 4.62
C THR A 227 -31.84 5.53 5.13
N TYR A 228 -31.99 5.69 6.45
CA TYR A 228 -30.98 6.32 7.29
C TYR A 228 -29.57 5.93 6.85
N GLU A 229 -28.96 6.73 5.99
CA GLU A 229 -27.51 7.00 5.94
C GLU A 229 -27.26 8.24 5.07
N ALA A 230 -28.05 9.29 5.34
CA ALA A 230 -27.60 10.67 5.14
C ALA A 230 -26.57 11.00 6.23
N CYS A 231 -25.39 10.39 6.15
CA CYS A 231 -24.28 10.73 7.02
C CYS A 231 -23.60 12.00 6.49
N PHE A 232 -23.99 13.12 7.10
CA PHE A 232 -23.14 14.24 7.50
C PHE A 232 -22.15 14.79 6.45
N TRP A 233 -22.57 15.89 5.82
CA TRP A 233 -21.65 17.02 5.61
C TRP A 233 -22.25 18.27 6.24
N THR A 234 -21.83 18.53 7.48
CA THR A 234 -21.83 19.85 8.09
C THR A 234 -20.73 20.69 7.44
N VAL A 235 -21.09 21.78 6.78
CA VAL A 235 -20.18 22.91 6.55
C VAL A 235 -20.94 24.21 6.83
N GLY A 236 -20.57 24.83 7.96
CA GLY A 236 -20.50 26.28 8.11
C GLY A 236 -21.77 27.03 8.52
N GLY A 237 -21.77 27.62 9.73
CA GLY A 237 -22.68 28.72 10.04
C GLY A 237 -22.92 29.00 11.51
N SER A 238 -21.92 29.64 12.14
CA SER A 238 -22.03 30.53 13.31
C SER A 238 -23.43 30.86 13.85
N ARG A 239 -23.64 30.71 15.17
CA ARG A 239 -23.96 31.81 16.12
C ARG A 239 -24.35 31.24 17.49
N SER A 240 -23.62 31.64 18.53
CA SER A 240 -24.20 31.87 19.86
C SER A 240 -25.21 33.04 19.73
N PRO A 241 -26.28 33.16 20.56
CA PRO A 241 -26.07 33.55 21.96
C PRO A 241 -27.17 33.15 22.99
N ARG A 242 -26.80 33.39 24.25
CA ARG A 242 -27.59 33.52 25.50
C ARG A 242 -27.91 32.26 26.28
#